data_AF-A0A177CKL4-F1
#
_entry.id   AF-A0A177CKL4-F1
#
_cell.length_a   1.000
_cell.length_b   1.000
_cell.length_c   1.000
_cell.angle_alpha   90.00
_cell.angle_beta   90.00
_cell.angle_gamma   90.00
#
_symmetry.space_group_name_H-M   'P 1'
#
loop_
_entity.id
_entity.type
_entity.pdbx_description
1 polymer ?
#
loop_
_entity_poly.entity_id
_entity_poly.type
_entity_poly.pdbx_seq_one_letter_code
_entity_poly.pdbx_strand_id
1 'polypeptide(L)'
;MMKLAEEHGTEACISKTPSFEYWDELPSKAKIESMSGYLEDFEMLSVTDIPEGCQFGVSFTTITVNAPRYIQYLYRLLQNQYGVQFVREKLPSIKAAFSDISTKVVFNCTGNGARRLPGVEDAKSYPTRGQILLTRAPQITKNVMRHGKDYETYIIPRPQSNGNVILGGYMQKGVGTGDTFSSESESIVERTTTLLPELLTPGMEVLAAFSGLRPSREGGARVERTSIQLDESRNGILVHNYGAGGTGFQAGLGMARDAVSAVEDVLRSIPREKSRL
;
A
#
# COMPACT_ATOMS: atom_id res chain seq x y z
N MET A 1 7.82 7.98 -6.96
CA MET A 1 6.35 8.18 -6.98
C MET A 1 5.98 9.64 -7.22
N MET A 2 6.61 10.62 -6.55
CA MET A 2 6.39 12.06 -6.85
C MET A 2 6.52 12.40 -8.34
N LYS A 3 7.64 12.00 -8.97
CA LYS A 3 7.84 12.15 -10.42
C LYS A 3 6.74 11.49 -11.29
N LEU A 4 6.24 10.32 -10.88
CA LEU A 4 5.14 9.65 -11.59
C LEU A 4 3.84 10.46 -11.47
N ALA A 5 3.59 11.09 -10.32
CA ALA A 5 2.46 11.98 -10.12
C ALA A 5 2.56 13.24 -10.99
N GLU A 6 3.77 13.79 -11.17
CA GLU A 6 4.03 14.95 -12.03
C GLU A 6 3.85 14.61 -13.52
N GLU A 7 4.47 13.53 -13.99
CA GLU A 7 4.52 13.20 -15.41
C GLU A 7 3.26 12.46 -15.91
N HIS A 8 2.65 11.62 -15.06
CA HIS A 8 1.58 10.71 -15.45
C HIS A 8 0.39 10.69 -14.47
N GLY A 9 0.30 11.66 -13.55
CA GLY A 9 -0.65 11.61 -12.43
C GLY A 9 -2.11 11.40 -12.83
N THR A 10 -2.59 12.08 -13.86
CA THR A 10 -3.97 11.91 -14.35
C THR A 10 -4.25 10.50 -14.85
N GLU A 11 -3.34 9.90 -15.61
CA GLU A 11 -3.51 8.56 -16.18
C GLU A 11 -3.32 7.47 -15.11
N ALA A 12 -2.29 7.63 -14.28
CA ALA A 12 -1.97 6.75 -13.17
C ALA A 12 -2.94 6.89 -11.99
N CYS A 13 -3.79 7.92 -12.00
CA CYS A 13 -4.66 8.29 -10.90
C CYS A 13 -3.92 8.49 -9.57
N ILE A 14 -2.84 9.27 -9.63
CA ILE A 14 -1.99 9.69 -8.52
C ILE A 14 -1.95 11.23 -8.55
N SER A 15 -2.00 11.86 -7.39
CA SER A 15 -1.90 13.32 -7.31
C SER A 15 -0.94 13.72 -6.20
N LYS A 16 -0.16 14.78 -6.40
CA LYS A 16 0.49 15.48 -5.28
C LYS A 16 -0.59 16.10 -4.41
N THR A 17 -0.46 16.01 -3.10
CA THR A 17 -1.50 16.41 -2.17
C THR A 17 -0.85 16.98 -0.91
N PRO A 18 -1.28 18.16 -0.42
CA PRO A 18 -0.88 18.64 0.89
C PRO A 18 -1.32 17.66 1.98
N SER A 19 -0.44 17.36 2.91
CA SER A 19 -0.67 16.46 4.04
C SER A 19 -0.52 17.22 5.34
N PHE A 20 -1.41 16.94 6.28
CA PHE A 20 -1.31 17.36 7.67
C PHE A 20 -1.34 16.12 8.55
N GLU A 21 -0.30 15.90 9.33
CA GLU A 21 -0.22 14.75 10.22
C GLU A 21 0.00 15.21 11.65
N TYR A 22 -0.73 14.59 12.58
CA TYR A 22 -0.73 14.93 13.99
C TYR A 22 -0.44 13.70 14.85
N TRP A 23 0.24 13.87 15.96
CA TRP A 23 0.53 12.81 16.93
C TRP A 23 0.03 13.19 18.32
N ASP A 24 -0.63 12.25 18.99
CA ASP A 24 -1.02 12.38 20.40
C ASP A 24 0.23 12.47 21.30
N GLU A 25 1.32 11.81 20.92
CA GLU A 25 2.60 11.78 21.64
C GLU A 25 3.75 12.25 20.75
N LEU A 26 4.68 13.03 21.32
CA LEU A 26 5.85 13.54 20.58
C LEU A 26 6.68 12.38 19.97
N PRO A 27 6.88 12.35 18.64
CA PRO A 27 7.75 11.36 18.01
C PRO A 27 9.21 11.48 18.47
N SER A 28 9.99 10.40 18.32
CA SER A 28 11.42 10.44 18.60
C SER A 28 12.14 11.44 17.68
N LYS A 29 13.23 12.05 18.18
CA LYS A 29 14.05 12.98 17.39
C LYS A 29 14.51 12.36 16.07
N ALA A 30 14.95 11.11 16.09
CA ALA A 30 15.36 10.37 14.90
C ALA A 30 14.23 10.24 13.86
N LYS A 31 12.98 10.07 14.30
CA LYS A 31 11.82 10.03 13.39
C LYS A 31 11.55 11.41 12.79
N ILE A 32 11.62 12.47 13.59
CA ILE A 32 11.44 13.86 13.11
C ILE A 32 12.52 14.22 12.10
N GLU A 33 13.79 13.96 12.42
CA GLU A 33 14.94 14.18 11.54
C GLU A 33 14.78 13.40 10.24
N SER A 34 14.39 12.12 10.32
CA SER A 34 14.13 11.30 9.14
C SER A 34 13.04 11.92 8.25
N MET A 35 11.88 12.27 8.82
CA MET A 35 10.78 12.90 8.07
C MET A 35 11.23 14.18 7.37
N SER A 36 11.93 15.06 8.09
CA SER A 36 12.42 16.34 7.55
C SER A 36 13.43 16.17 6.41
N GLY A 37 14.10 15.02 6.33
CA GLY A 37 15.12 14.75 5.31
C GLY A 37 14.57 14.28 3.95
N TYR A 38 13.34 13.75 3.88
CA TYR A 38 12.80 13.19 2.63
C TYR A 38 11.43 13.74 2.21
N LEU A 39 10.70 14.41 3.09
CA LEU A 39 9.39 14.98 2.77
C LEU A 39 9.54 16.34 2.07
N GLU A 40 8.79 16.55 0.99
CA GLU A 40 8.74 17.81 0.24
C GLU A 40 7.92 18.84 1.03
N ASP A 41 8.37 20.10 1.07
CA ASP A 41 7.70 21.21 1.80
C ASP A 41 7.43 20.91 3.28
N PHE A 42 8.36 20.22 3.95
CA PHE A 42 8.20 19.82 5.35
C PHE A 42 8.23 21.01 6.30
N GLU A 43 7.18 21.16 7.09
CA GLU A 43 7.05 22.19 8.12
C GLU A 43 6.52 21.58 9.42
N MET A 44 7.08 22.00 10.55
CA MET A 44 6.52 21.69 11.88
C MET A 44 5.46 22.75 12.21
N LEU A 45 4.29 22.29 12.65
CA LEU A 45 3.17 23.15 12.99
C LEU A 45 3.32 23.72 14.41
N SER A 46 2.80 24.94 14.61
CA SER A 46 2.68 25.53 15.94
C SER A 46 1.71 24.73 16.80
N VAL A 47 1.90 24.74 18.12
CA VAL A 47 0.98 24.14 19.09
C VAL A 47 -0.44 24.73 19.04
N THR A 48 -0.59 25.94 18.49
CA THR A 48 -1.89 26.58 18.26
C THR A 48 -2.63 26.04 17.04
N ASP A 49 -1.91 25.37 16.14
CA ASP A 49 -2.40 24.95 14.82
C ASP A 49 -2.58 23.42 14.74
N ILE A 50 -2.41 22.72 15.87
CA ILE A 50 -2.64 21.28 16.00
C ILE A 50 -3.92 21.00 16.80
N PRO A 51 -4.63 19.90 16.52
CA PRO A 51 -5.85 19.55 17.25
C PRO A 51 -5.62 19.31 18.74
N GLU A 52 -6.66 19.55 19.54
CA GLU A 52 -6.63 19.25 20.97
C GLU A 52 -6.26 17.77 21.24
N GLY A 53 -5.39 17.57 22.22
CA GLY A 53 -4.83 16.27 22.58
C GLY A 53 -3.64 15.82 21.72
N CYS A 54 -3.25 16.58 20.69
CA CYS A 54 -2.00 16.33 19.96
C CYS A 54 -0.83 17.09 20.60
N GLN A 55 0.35 16.47 20.62
CA GLN A 55 1.60 17.09 21.10
C GLN A 55 2.52 17.54 19.96
N PHE A 56 2.28 17.05 18.74
CA PHE A 56 3.13 17.32 17.59
C PHE A 56 2.30 17.29 16.31
N GLY A 57 2.64 18.14 15.35
CA GLY A 57 2.05 18.15 14.03
C GLY A 57 3.00 18.66 12.96
N VAL A 58 2.84 18.17 11.74
CA VAL A 58 3.61 18.59 10.57
C VAL A 58 2.70 18.78 9.37
N SER A 59 3.15 19.61 8.44
CA SER A 59 2.63 19.66 7.08
C SER A 59 3.72 19.36 6.06
N PHE A 60 3.34 18.79 4.92
CA PHE A 60 4.24 18.48 3.82
C PHE A 60 3.45 18.14 2.55
N THR A 61 4.13 18.10 1.41
CA THR A 61 3.57 17.63 0.14
C THR A 61 3.84 16.12 -0.01
N THR A 62 2.77 15.33 -0.21
CA THR A 62 2.85 13.88 -0.45
C THR A 62 2.11 13.49 -1.73
N ILE A 63 1.90 12.18 -1.95
CA ILE A 63 0.97 11.69 -2.96
C ILE A 63 -0.23 10.98 -2.35
N THR A 64 -1.38 11.16 -2.98
CA THR A 64 -2.55 10.30 -2.81
C THR A 64 -2.77 9.44 -4.05
N VAL A 65 -3.37 8.26 -3.88
CA VAL A 65 -3.52 7.27 -4.95
C VAL A 65 -4.96 6.77 -4.98
N ASN A 66 -5.54 6.73 -6.18
CA ASN A 66 -6.74 5.95 -6.43
C ASN A 66 -6.36 4.49 -6.66
N ALA A 67 -6.15 3.74 -5.57
CA ALA A 67 -5.57 2.40 -5.60
C ALA A 67 -6.16 1.46 -6.67
N PRO A 68 -7.50 1.29 -6.80
CA PRO A 68 -8.07 0.45 -7.85
C PRO A 68 -7.72 0.90 -9.27
N ARG A 69 -7.79 2.21 -9.56
CA ARG A 69 -7.49 2.75 -10.89
C ARG A 69 -6.00 2.73 -11.20
N TYR A 70 -5.14 2.95 -10.19
CA TYR A 70 -3.70 2.84 -10.35
C TYR A 70 -3.26 1.41 -10.69
N ILE A 71 -3.85 0.40 -10.05
CA ILE A 71 -3.60 -1.01 -10.41
C ILE A 71 -4.03 -1.29 -11.85
N GLN A 72 -5.18 -0.77 -12.30
CA GLN A 72 -5.61 -0.90 -13.69
C GLN A 72 -4.67 -0.19 -14.68
N TYR A 73 -4.11 0.96 -14.29
CA TYR A 73 -3.08 1.65 -15.07
C TYR A 73 -1.83 0.77 -15.21
N LEU A 74 -1.30 0.22 -14.10
CA LEU A 74 -0.14 -0.67 -14.13
C LEU A 74 -0.41 -1.93 -14.98
N TYR A 75 -1.61 -2.51 -14.86
CA TYR A 75 -2.03 -3.64 -15.70
C TYR A 75 -1.94 -3.30 -17.19
N ARG A 76 -2.54 -2.18 -17.63
CA ARG A 76 -2.50 -1.75 -19.04
C ARG A 76 -1.08 -1.42 -19.49
N LEU A 77 -0.29 -0.77 -18.64
CA LEU A 77 1.11 -0.44 -18.90
C LEU A 77 1.91 -1.72 -19.19
N LEU A 78 1.83 -2.70 -18.29
CA LEU A 78 2.52 -3.98 -18.41
C LEU A 78 2.06 -4.77 -19.64
N GLN A 79 0.75 -4.83 -19.89
CA GLN A 79 0.21 -5.56 -21.03
C GLN A 79 0.59 -4.90 -22.37
N ASN A 80 0.32 -3.60 -22.52
CA ASN A 80 0.37 -2.92 -23.82
C ASN A 80 1.78 -2.47 -24.21
N GLN A 81 2.60 -2.05 -23.24
CA GLN A 81 3.96 -1.55 -23.53
C GLN A 81 5.04 -2.60 -23.32
N TYR A 82 4.85 -3.51 -22.37
CA TYR A 82 5.86 -4.51 -22.02
C TYR A 82 5.49 -5.93 -22.46
N GLY A 83 4.33 -6.12 -23.09
CA GLY A 83 3.89 -7.42 -23.61
C GLY A 83 3.61 -8.47 -22.54
N VAL A 84 3.44 -8.06 -21.27
CA VAL A 84 3.20 -8.98 -20.15
C VAL A 84 1.87 -9.69 -20.32
N GLN A 85 1.92 -11.03 -20.26
CA GLN A 85 0.73 -11.87 -20.30
C GLN A 85 0.17 -12.06 -18.89
N PHE A 86 -1.15 -11.89 -18.75
CA PHE A 86 -1.85 -12.10 -17.48
C PHE A 86 -2.70 -13.36 -17.56
N VAL A 87 -2.44 -14.30 -16.65
CA VAL A 87 -3.17 -15.57 -16.54
C VAL A 87 -3.87 -15.63 -15.19
N ARG A 88 -5.17 -15.92 -15.21
CA ARG A 88 -5.95 -16.12 -13.98
C ARG A 88 -5.88 -17.58 -13.57
N GLU A 89 -5.12 -17.87 -12.52
CA GLU A 89 -4.93 -19.24 -12.03
C GLU A 89 -4.83 -19.29 -10.50
N LYS A 90 -5.27 -20.40 -9.91
CA LYS A 90 -5.03 -20.72 -8.50
C LYS A 90 -3.97 -21.81 -8.42
N LEU A 91 -2.77 -21.44 -7.99
CA LEU A 91 -1.67 -22.38 -7.87
C LEU A 91 -1.84 -23.29 -6.64
N PRO A 92 -1.67 -24.61 -6.78
CA PRO A 92 -1.76 -25.55 -5.66
C PRO A 92 -0.51 -25.49 -4.74
N SER A 93 0.62 -25.00 -5.24
CA SER A 93 1.86 -24.79 -4.48
C SER A 93 2.73 -23.74 -5.18
N ILE A 94 3.76 -23.23 -4.49
CA ILE A 94 4.71 -22.31 -5.15
C ILE A 94 5.50 -22.99 -6.28
N LYS A 95 5.71 -24.31 -6.21
CA LYS A 95 6.39 -25.07 -7.27
C LYS A 95 5.60 -25.08 -8.58
N ALA A 96 4.27 -24.99 -8.53
CA ALA A 96 3.43 -24.95 -9.71
C ALA A 96 3.71 -23.73 -10.61
N ALA A 97 4.28 -22.64 -10.05
CA ALA A 97 4.73 -21.50 -10.84
C ALA A 97 5.92 -21.81 -11.76
N PHE A 98 6.56 -22.97 -11.61
CA PHE A 98 7.63 -23.48 -12.48
C PHE A 98 7.14 -24.63 -13.39
N SER A 99 5.83 -24.69 -13.68
CA SER A 99 5.28 -25.71 -14.58
C SER A 99 5.91 -25.67 -15.98
N ASP A 100 6.20 -24.46 -16.47
CA ASP A 100 6.97 -24.26 -17.69
C ASP A 100 8.47 -24.38 -17.39
N ILE A 101 9.12 -25.36 -18.02
CA ILE A 101 10.57 -25.65 -17.94
C ILE A 101 11.46 -24.46 -18.32
N SER A 102 10.93 -23.52 -19.11
CA SER A 102 11.60 -22.29 -19.48
C SER A 102 11.62 -21.24 -18.35
N THR A 103 10.74 -21.37 -17.35
CA THR A 103 10.69 -20.45 -16.19
C THR A 103 11.98 -20.54 -15.38
N LYS A 104 12.74 -19.44 -15.36
CA LYS A 104 14.01 -19.35 -14.61
C LYS A 104 13.83 -18.75 -13.22
N VAL A 105 12.96 -17.76 -13.09
CA VAL A 105 12.74 -17.00 -11.85
C VAL A 105 11.24 -16.86 -11.59
N VAL A 106 10.83 -17.07 -10.34
CA VAL A 106 9.48 -16.78 -9.86
C VAL A 106 9.57 -15.71 -8.77
N PHE A 107 8.77 -14.64 -8.92
CA PHE A 107 8.57 -13.63 -7.89
C PHE A 107 7.30 -13.96 -7.10
N ASN A 108 7.44 -14.36 -5.84
CA ASN A 108 6.33 -14.64 -4.95
C ASN A 108 5.80 -13.35 -4.30
N CYS A 109 4.74 -12.80 -4.89
CA CYS A 109 4.04 -11.59 -4.44
C CYS A 109 2.65 -11.88 -3.86
N THR A 110 2.47 -13.01 -3.16
CA THR A 110 1.13 -13.54 -2.80
C THR A 110 0.49 -12.91 -1.55
N GLY A 111 1.13 -11.94 -0.90
CA GLY A 111 0.59 -11.25 0.27
C GLY A 111 0.21 -12.21 1.40
N ASN A 112 -1.05 -12.14 1.86
CA ASN A 112 -1.58 -13.06 2.89
C ASN A 112 -1.56 -14.53 2.46
N GLY A 113 -1.52 -14.81 1.14
CA GLY A 113 -1.41 -16.16 0.60
C GLY A 113 -0.13 -16.87 1.05
N ALA A 114 0.96 -16.13 1.30
CA ALA A 114 2.23 -16.69 1.75
C ALA A 114 2.13 -17.50 3.05
N ARG A 115 1.13 -17.20 3.90
CA ARG A 115 0.89 -17.93 5.15
C ARG A 115 0.51 -19.40 4.92
N ARG A 116 -0.19 -19.71 3.83
CA ARG A 116 -0.81 -21.02 3.59
C ARG A 116 -0.42 -21.65 2.25
N LEU A 117 0.31 -20.94 1.38
CA LEU A 117 0.74 -21.45 0.09
C LEU A 117 1.76 -22.58 0.31
N PRO A 118 1.48 -23.83 -0.13
CA PRO A 118 2.42 -24.94 0.07
C PRO A 118 3.78 -24.66 -0.54
N GLY A 119 4.84 -24.93 0.24
CA GLY A 119 6.23 -24.59 -0.11
C GLY A 119 6.65 -23.16 0.25
N VAL A 120 5.76 -22.37 0.88
CA VAL A 120 6.09 -21.07 1.48
C VAL A 120 5.73 -21.07 2.96
N GLU A 121 4.45 -21.29 3.29
CA GLU A 121 3.94 -21.50 4.66
C GLU A 121 4.57 -20.59 5.73
N ASP A 122 4.69 -19.29 5.43
CA ASP A 122 5.36 -18.34 6.32
C ASP A 122 4.45 -17.99 7.51
N ALA A 123 4.70 -18.64 8.66
CA ALA A 123 3.96 -18.45 9.90
C ALA A 123 4.03 -17.01 10.46
N LYS A 124 5.03 -16.21 10.05
CA LYS A 124 5.13 -14.80 10.42
C LYS A 124 4.15 -13.93 9.65
N SER A 125 3.53 -14.44 8.57
CA SER A 125 2.55 -13.71 7.76
C SER A 125 1.16 -13.78 8.41
N TYR A 126 0.50 -12.63 8.55
CA TYR A 126 -0.82 -12.51 9.15
C TYR A 126 -1.64 -11.36 8.56
N PRO A 127 -2.98 -11.47 8.55
CA PRO A 127 -3.83 -10.36 8.14
C PRO A 127 -3.89 -9.31 9.25
N THR A 128 -3.88 -8.04 8.85
CA THR A 128 -4.30 -6.93 9.72
C THR A 128 -5.53 -6.29 9.10
N ARG A 129 -6.70 -6.52 9.70
CA ARG A 129 -7.97 -5.99 9.18
C ARG A 129 -8.01 -4.48 9.34
N GLY A 130 -8.50 -3.79 8.31
CA GLY A 130 -8.85 -2.38 8.38
C GLY A 130 -10.18 -2.13 7.72
N GLN A 131 -11.06 -1.45 8.44
CA GLN A 131 -12.30 -0.90 7.90
C GLN A 131 -12.09 0.56 7.49
N ILE A 132 -12.71 0.92 6.37
CA ILE A 132 -12.78 2.29 5.84
C ILE A 132 -14.19 2.60 5.35
N LEU A 133 -14.48 3.89 5.21
CA LEU A 133 -15.63 4.41 4.49
C LEU A 133 -15.17 5.10 3.22
N LEU A 134 -15.83 4.77 2.11
CA LEU A 134 -15.78 5.54 0.89
C LEU A 134 -16.85 6.63 0.98
N THR A 135 -16.43 7.88 0.96
CA THR A 135 -17.30 9.03 1.20
C THR A 135 -17.14 10.02 0.06
N ARG A 136 -18.24 10.55 -0.48
CA ARG A 136 -18.20 11.72 -1.37
C ARG A 136 -18.04 12.96 -0.49
N ALA A 137 -16.99 13.75 -0.71
CA ALA A 137 -16.73 15.03 -0.05
C ALA A 137 -15.79 15.88 -0.92
N PRO A 138 -16.29 16.46 -2.03
CA PRO A 138 -15.47 17.12 -3.07
C PRO A 138 -14.69 18.34 -2.57
N GLN A 139 -15.10 18.94 -1.45
CA GLN A 139 -14.43 20.06 -0.81
C GLN A 139 -13.10 19.69 -0.14
N ILE A 140 -12.88 18.40 0.16
CA ILE A 140 -11.67 17.93 0.85
C ILE A 140 -10.58 17.67 -0.17
N THR A 141 -9.54 18.51 -0.14
CA THR A 141 -8.42 18.48 -1.09
C THR A 141 -7.07 18.21 -0.43
N LYS A 142 -7.04 18.03 0.89
CA LYS A 142 -5.84 17.75 1.69
C LYS A 142 -5.95 16.38 2.37
N ASN A 143 -4.82 15.71 2.51
CA ASN A 143 -4.68 14.52 3.35
C ASN A 143 -4.56 14.96 4.82
N VAL A 144 -5.28 14.29 5.71
CA VAL A 144 -5.18 14.54 7.15
C VAL A 144 -5.05 13.21 7.89
N MET A 145 -4.05 13.09 8.76
CA MET A 145 -3.87 11.91 9.62
C MET A 145 -3.67 12.31 11.08
N ARG A 146 -4.19 11.48 12.00
CA ARG A 146 -3.90 11.55 13.43
C ARG A 146 -3.44 10.17 13.91
N HIS A 147 -2.20 10.13 14.36
CA HIS A 147 -1.55 9.00 14.97
C HIS A 147 -1.81 9.05 16.48
N GLY A 148 -2.81 8.29 16.90
CA GLY A 148 -3.11 8.10 18.31
C GLY A 148 -2.20 7.07 18.97
N LYS A 149 -2.36 6.89 20.27
CA LYS A 149 -1.63 5.86 21.02
C LYS A 149 -1.93 4.44 20.51
N ASP A 150 -3.21 4.12 20.37
CA ASP A 150 -3.71 2.78 20.00
C ASP A 150 -4.69 2.81 18.81
N TYR A 151 -4.76 3.94 18.10
CA TYR A 151 -5.69 4.14 16.99
C TYR A 151 -5.08 4.99 15.88
N GLU A 152 -5.66 4.90 14.69
CA GLU A 152 -5.28 5.71 13.53
C GLU A 152 -6.54 6.32 12.93
N THR A 153 -6.54 7.64 12.76
CA THR A 153 -7.61 8.36 12.04
C THR A 153 -6.99 8.98 10.79
N TYR A 154 -7.58 8.74 9.62
CA TYR A 154 -7.10 9.30 8.36
C TYR A 154 -8.24 9.69 7.43
N ILE A 155 -8.00 10.76 6.68
CA ILE A 155 -8.91 11.36 5.71
C ILE A 155 -8.08 11.59 4.46
N ILE A 156 -8.28 10.73 3.46
CA ILE A 156 -7.40 10.67 2.28
C ILE A 156 -8.24 10.97 1.03
N PRO A 157 -8.10 12.15 0.40
CA PRO A 157 -8.79 12.43 -0.85
C PRO A 157 -8.31 11.45 -1.93
N ARG A 158 -9.26 10.92 -2.71
CA ARG A 158 -8.97 9.96 -3.77
C ARG A 158 -8.92 10.70 -5.11
N PRO A 159 -7.79 10.73 -5.81
CA PRO A 159 -7.68 11.47 -7.06
C PRO A 159 -8.48 10.79 -8.19
N GLN A 160 -8.93 11.57 -9.19
CA GLN A 160 -9.74 11.11 -10.34
C GLN A 160 -10.95 10.23 -9.93
N SER A 161 -11.64 10.64 -8.87
CA SER A 161 -12.75 9.89 -8.28
C SER A 161 -14.05 10.69 -8.15
N ASN A 162 -14.12 11.88 -8.76
CA ASN A 162 -15.25 12.81 -8.64
C ASN A 162 -15.55 13.25 -7.19
N GLY A 163 -14.49 13.57 -6.44
CA GLY A 163 -14.59 14.08 -5.07
C GLY A 163 -14.78 13.03 -3.99
N ASN A 164 -14.39 11.77 -4.24
CA ASN A 164 -14.39 10.76 -3.18
C ASN A 164 -13.17 10.91 -2.27
N VAL A 165 -13.40 10.59 -1.00
CA VAL A 165 -12.46 10.62 0.11
C VAL A 165 -12.55 9.29 0.85
N ILE A 166 -11.42 8.83 1.36
CA ILE A 166 -11.36 7.65 2.21
C ILE A 166 -11.25 8.09 3.66
N LEU A 167 -12.26 7.73 4.44
CA LEU A 167 -12.28 7.92 5.88
C LEU A 167 -11.86 6.60 6.53
N GLY A 168 -10.93 6.67 7.45
CA GLY A 168 -10.55 5.53 8.26
C GLY A 168 -9.84 5.93 9.54
N GLY A 169 -9.31 4.99 10.30
CA GLY A 169 -9.52 3.56 10.07
C GLY A 169 -9.26 2.71 11.30
N TYR A 170 -9.18 1.42 11.05
CA TYR A 170 -8.82 0.40 12.04
C TYR A 170 -7.57 -0.36 11.58
N MET A 171 -6.82 -0.88 12.57
CA MET A 171 -5.66 -1.75 12.37
C MET A 171 -5.71 -2.93 13.34
N GLN A 172 -6.48 -3.95 12.99
CA GLN A 172 -6.75 -5.09 13.87
C GLN A 172 -5.86 -6.28 13.50
N LYS A 173 -4.75 -6.43 14.23
CA LYS A 173 -3.78 -7.52 14.04
C LYS A 173 -4.46 -8.89 14.20
N GLY A 174 -4.21 -9.78 13.25
CA GLY A 174 -4.64 -11.19 13.30
C GLY A 174 -6.10 -11.43 12.93
N VAL A 175 -6.90 -10.38 12.75
CA VAL A 175 -8.31 -10.50 12.35
C VAL A 175 -8.40 -10.78 10.85
N GLY A 176 -9.03 -11.90 10.49
CA GLY A 176 -9.08 -12.42 9.12
C GLY A 176 -10.43 -12.35 8.43
N THR A 177 -11.44 -11.71 9.02
CA THR A 177 -12.76 -11.55 8.38
C THR A 177 -12.77 -10.38 7.38
N GLY A 178 -13.52 -10.56 6.28
CA GLY A 178 -13.84 -9.51 5.31
C GLY A 178 -15.10 -8.70 5.64
N ASP A 179 -15.74 -8.97 6.78
CA ASP A 179 -16.97 -8.29 7.19
C ASP A 179 -16.72 -6.83 7.54
N THR A 180 -17.77 -6.00 7.47
CA THR A 180 -17.80 -4.65 8.02
C THR A 180 -18.73 -4.59 9.23
N PHE A 181 -18.42 -3.70 10.18
CA PHE A 181 -19.20 -3.53 11.41
C PHE A 181 -19.74 -2.11 11.51
N SER A 182 -21.03 -1.95 11.85
CA SER A 182 -21.67 -0.63 11.94
C SER A 182 -21.04 0.26 13.00
N SER A 183 -20.71 -0.30 14.17
CA SER A 183 -20.06 0.43 15.27
C SER A 183 -18.69 1.01 14.85
N GLU A 184 -17.95 0.30 14.00
CA GLU A 184 -16.68 0.81 13.45
C GLU A 184 -16.92 1.92 12.42
N SER A 185 -17.97 1.81 11.61
CA SER A 185 -18.36 2.88 10.67
C SER A 185 -18.76 4.15 11.41
N GLU A 186 -19.60 4.05 12.43
CA GLU A 186 -20.03 5.16 13.29
C GLU A 186 -18.82 5.84 13.95
N SER A 187 -17.92 5.04 14.53
CA SER A 187 -16.67 5.56 15.12
C SER A 187 -15.75 6.24 14.09
N ILE A 188 -15.67 5.73 12.85
CA ILE A 188 -14.89 6.39 11.79
C ILE A 188 -15.50 7.74 11.45
N VAL A 189 -16.82 7.85 11.30
CA VAL A 189 -17.49 9.14 11.02
C VAL A 189 -17.24 10.13 12.15
N GLU A 190 -17.43 9.71 13.40
CA GLU A 190 -17.19 10.55 14.58
C GLU A 190 -15.75 11.07 14.60
N ARG A 191 -14.76 10.18 14.60
CA ARG A 191 -13.34 10.58 14.69
C ARG A 191 -12.89 11.46 13.53
N THR A 192 -13.35 11.17 12.30
CA THR A 192 -12.94 11.95 11.13
C THR A 192 -13.61 13.31 11.09
N THR A 193 -14.88 13.44 11.47
CA THR A 193 -15.56 14.73 11.54
C THR A 193 -15.06 15.59 12.70
N THR A 194 -14.65 14.99 13.83
CA THR A 194 -13.92 15.70 14.90
C THR A 194 -12.56 16.20 14.42
N LEU A 195 -11.80 15.36 13.69
CA LEU A 195 -10.46 15.71 13.22
C LEU A 195 -10.48 16.79 12.13
N LEU A 196 -11.47 16.75 11.23
CA LEU A 196 -11.62 17.71 10.15
C LEU A 196 -13.09 18.15 10.03
N PRO A 197 -13.50 19.19 10.77
CA PRO A 197 -14.87 19.69 10.76
C PRO A 197 -15.38 20.14 9.39
N GLU A 198 -14.50 20.40 8.42
CA GLU A 198 -14.86 20.68 7.01
C GLU A 198 -15.71 19.55 6.38
N LEU A 199 -15.62 18.32 6.90
CA LEU A 199 -16.48 17.20 6.51
C LEU A 199 -17.96 17.41 6.87
N LEU A 200 -18.28 18.27 7.84
CA LEU A 200 -19.66 18.56 8.25
C LEU A 200 -20.38 19.54 7.30
N THR A 201 -19.67 20.09 6.32
CA THR A 201 -20.28 20.96 5.30
C THR A 201 -21.19 20.15 4.36
N PRO A 202 -22.27 20.78 3.81
CA PRO A 202 -23.17 20.08 2.89
C PRO A 202 -22.40 19.47 1.70
N GLY A 203 -22.72 18.21 1.40
CA GLY A 203 -22.09 17.46 0.29
C GLY A 203 -21.27 16.24 0.74
N MET A 204 -21.10 16.02 2.05
CA MET A 204 -20.60 14.74 2.56
C MET A 204 -21.67 13.65 2.47
N GLU A 205 -21.34 12.53 1.82
CA GLU A 205 -22.21 11.35 1.73
C GLU A 205 -21.37 10.07 1.85
N VAL A 206 -21.68 9.21 2.83
CA VAL A 206 -21.05 7.89 2.94
C VAL A 206 -21.64 6.98 1.86
N LEU A 207 -20.81 6.59 0.89
CA LEU A 207 -21.24 5.79 -0.25
C LEU A 207 -21.18 4.29 0.03
N ALA A 208 -20.17 3.85 0.78
CA ALA A 208 -19.97 2.44 1.11
C ALA A 208 -18.97 2.25 2.28
N ALA A 209 -19.11 1.13 2.99
CA ALA A 209 -18.11 0.63 3.92
C ALA A 209 -17.34 -0.54 3.28
N PHE A 210 -16.01 -0.58 3.48
CA PHE A 210 -15.17 -1.67 3.04
C PHE A 210 -14.28 -2.14 4.17
N SER A 211 -14.00 -3.45 4.20
CA SER A 211 -12.90 -3.99 5.00
C SER A 211 -11.87 -4.65 4.09
N GLY A 212 -10.60 -4.52 4.47
CA GLY A 212 -9.48 -5.12 3.76
C GLY A 212 -8.49 -5.75 4.73
N LEU A 213 -7.80 -6.79 4.27
CA LEU A 213 -6.80 -7.52 5.05
C LEU A 213 -5.41 -7.12 4.59
N ARG A 214 -4.75 -6.21 5.32
CA ARG A 214 -3.37 -5.81 5.03
C ARG A 214 -2.45 -7.02 5.19
N PRO A 215 -1.63 -7.38 4.18
CA PRO A 215 -0.75 -8.54 4.23
C PRO A 215 0.48 -8.25 5.09
N SER A 216 0.34 -8.40 6.40
CA SER A 216 1.36 -8.05 7.39
C SER A 216 2.29 -9.22 7.65
N ARG A 217 3.50 -8.93 8.13
CA ARG A 217 4.46 -9.97 8.51
C ARG A 217 5.30 -9.53 9.71
N GLU A 218 5.54 -10.43 10.64
CA GLU A 218 6.44 -10.18 11.77
C GLU A 218 7.88 -10.04 11.27
N GLY A 219 8.57 -8.99 11.73
CA GLY A 219 9.88 -8.59 11.18
C GLY A 219 9.82 -7.81 9.86
N GLY A 220 8.62 -7.44 9.40
CA GLY A 220 8.44 -6.62 8.19
C GLY A 220 8.41 -7.43 6.89
N ALA A 221 8.44 -6.70 5.78
CA ALA A 221 8.40 -7.27 4.44
C ALA A 221 9.56 -8.24 4.21
N ARG A 222 9.28 -9.34 3.50
CA ARG A 222 10.28 -10.31 3.08
C ARG A 222 10.62 -10.05 1.61
N VAL A 223 11.81 -9.53 1.37
CA VAL A 223 12.39 -9.33 0.03
C VAL A 223 13.72 -10.06 -0.02
N GLU A 224 13.71 -11.28 -0.57
CA GLU A 224 14.92 -12.13 -0.59
C GLU A 224 14.86 -13.17 -1.71
N ARG A 225 16.03 -13.54 -2.25
CA ARG A 225 16.20 -14.66 -3.18
C ARG A 225 16.47 -15.94 -2.41
N THR A 226 15.82 -17.01 -2.84
CA THR A 226 16.01 -18.39 -2.36
C THR A 226 16.10 -19.35 -3.55
N SER A 227 16.62 -20.54 -3.31
CA SER A 227 16.58 -21.66 -4.25
C SER A 227 15.48 -22.63 -3.85
N ILE A 228 14.75 -23.18 -4.82
CA ILE A 228 13.72 -24.19 -4.58
C ILE A 228 13.98 -25.44 -5.43
N GLN A 229 14.05 -26.60 -4.79
CA GLN A 229 14.18 -27.87 -5.50
C GLN A 229 12.85 -28.23 -6.18
N LEU A 230 12.87 -28.32 -7.51
CA LEU A 230 11.70 -28.61 -8.33
C LEU A 230 11.50 -30.13 -8.51
N ASP A 231 12.59 -30.83 -8.85
CA ASP A 231 12.70 -32.30 -8.94
C ASP A 231 14.13 -32.74 -8.59
N GLU A 232 14.51 -34.00 -8.77
CA GLU A 232 15.85 -34.52 -8.41
C GLU A 232 17.02 -33.80 -9.10
N SER A 233 16.78 -33.17 -10.25
CA SER A 233 17.81 -32.61 -11.13
C SER A 233 17.72 -31.10 -11.32
N ARG A 234 16.58 -30.49 -10.97
CA ARG A 234 16.31 -29.07 -11.24
C ARG A 234 16.06 -28.25 -9.98
N ASN A 235 16.73 -27.10 -9.93
CA ASN A 235 16.48 -26.03 -8.97
C ASN A 235 15.92 -24.79 -9.68
N GLY A 236 14.90 -24.17 -9.09
CA GLY A 236 14.35 -22.89 -9.51
C GLY A 236 14.82 -21.75 -8.61
N ILE A 237 14.78 -20.52 -9.12
CA ILE A 237 15.09 -19.31 -8.35
C ILE A 237 13.78 -18.67 -7.92
N LEU A 238 13.59 -18.54 -6.60
CA LEU A 238 12.39 -17.99 -6.00
C LEU A 238 12.73 -16.70 -5.25
N VAL A 239 12.15 -15.59 -5.66
CA VAL A 239 12.29 -14.29 -4.99
C VAL A 239 11.01 -14.00 -4.22
N HIS A 240 11.10 -13.92 -2.90
CA HIS A 240 9.98 -13.47 -2.07
C HIS A 240 9.86 -11.95 -2.14
N ASN A 241 8.62 -11.45 -2.26
CA ASN A 241 8.30 -10.03 -2.19
C ASN A 241 6.88 -9.82 -1.64
N TYR A 242 6.72 -10.00 -0.33
CA TYR A 242 5.42 -9.87 0.36
C TYR A 242 5.58 -9.39 1.80
N GLY A 243 4.47 -9.13 2.50
CA GLY A 243 4.50 -8.76 3.92
C GLY A 243 4.60 -7.26 4.19
N ALA A 244 4.22 -6.41 3.22
CA ALA A 244 4.28 -4.95 3.34
C ALA A 244 3.27 -4.35 4.34
N GLY A 245 2.34 -5.13 4.89
CA GLY A 245 1.32 -4.63 5.81
C GLY A 245 0.51 -3.49 5.17
N GLY A 246 0.40 -2.37 5.87
CA GLY A 246 -0.31 -1.17 5.41
C GLY A 246 0.46 -0.30 4.41
N THR A 247 1.74 -0.60 4.13
CA THR A 247 2.64 0.29 3.39
C THR A 247 2.88 -0.18 1.95
N GLY A 248 2.10 -1.11 1.42
CA GLY A 248 2.32 -1.70 0.10
C GLY A 248 2.40 -0.69 -1.05
N PHE A 249 1.58 0.36 -1.06
CA PHE A 249 1.65 1.39 -2.12
C PHE A 249 2.86 2.33 -1.96
N GLN A 250 3.22 2.71 -0.74
CA GLN A 250 4.36 3.62 -0.49
C GLN A 250 5.72 2.91 -0.66
N ALA A 251 5.82 1.65 -0.22
CA ALA A 251 7.07 0.87 -0.25
C ALA A 251 7.21 -0.01 -1.50
N GLY A 252 6.12 -0.33 -2.18
CA GLY A 252 6.07 -1.38 -3.21
C GLY A 252 7.05 -1.20 -4.37
N LEU A 253 7.28 0.04 -4.81
CA LEU A 253 8.27 0.30 -5.87
C LEU A 253 9.71 0.03 -5.40
N GLY A 254 10.04 0.38 -4.15
CA GLY A 254 11.33 0.06 -3.55
C GLY A 254 11.51 -1.44 -3.41
N MET A 255 10.51 -2.12 -2.85
CA MET A 255 10.49 -3.58 -2.71
C MET A 255 10.64 -4.30 -4.06
N ALA A 256 10.01 -3.79 -5.13
CA ALA A 256 10.16 -4.34 -6.47
C ALA A 256 11.58 -4.18 -7.02
N ARG A 257 12.24 -3.04 -6.77
CA ARG A 257 13.63 -2.80 -7.17
C ARG A 257 14.59 -3.75 -6.46
N ASP A 258 14.41 -3.93 -5.15
CA ASP A 258 15.23 -4.85 -4.35
C ASP A 258 15.05 -6.29 -4.83
N ALA A 259 13.80 -6.70 -5.10
CA ALA A 259 13.50 -8.03 -5.62
C ALA A 259 14.17 -8.30 -6.98
N VAL A 260 14.09 -7.34 -7.92
CA VAL A 260 14.75 -7.45 -9.24
C VAL A 260 16.28 -7.48 -9.09
N SER A 261 16.83 -6.65 -8.21
CA SER A 261 18.27 -6.59 -7.96
C SER A 261 18.83 -7.92 -7.42
N ALA A 262 18.03 -8.65 -6.63
CA ALA A 262 18.42 -9.95 -6.08
C ALA A 262 18.69 -11.04 -7.14
N VAL A 263 18.23 -10.84 -8.38
CA VAL A 263 18.39 -11.80 -9.50
C VAL A 263 19.04 -11.16 -10.73
N GLU A 264 19.72 -10.03 -10.57
CA GLU A 264 20.31 -9.30 -11.69
C GLU A 264 21.35 -10.14 -12.47
N ASP A 265 22.13 -10.96 -11.76
CA ASP A 265 23.05 -11.96 -12.33
C ASP A 265 22.35 -12.89 -13.32
N VAL A 266 21.15 -13.35 -12.98
CA VAL A 266 20.35 -14.25 -13.81
C VAL A 266 19.75 -13.48 -14.97
N LEU A 267 19.15 -12.31 -14.72
CA LEU A 267 18.52 -11.50 -15.76
C LEU A 267 19.51 -11.07 -16.85
N ARG A 268 20.76 -10.78 -16.49
CA ARG A 268 21.83 -10.44 -17.46
C ARG A 268 22.22 -11.62 -18.35
N SER A 269 22.01 -12.86 -17.90
CA SER A 269 22.31 -14.07 -18.67
C SER A 269 21.20 -14.47 -19.65
N ILE A 270 19.98 -13.94 -19.47
CA ILE A 270 18.85 -14.23 -20.36
C ILE A 270 19.07 -13.47 -21.67
N PRO A 271 19.11 -14.16 -22.83
CA PRO A 271 19.20 -13.50 -24.12
C PRO A 271 18.06 -12.49 -24.25
N ARG A 272 18.40 -11.24 -24.57
CA ARG A 272 17.40 -10.25 -24.99
C ARG A 272 16.89 -10.67 -26.36
N GLU A 273 15.92 -11.58 -26.41
CA GLU A 273 15.12 -11.70 -27.62
C GLU A 273 14.45 -10.35 -27.84
N LYS A 274 14.59 -9.79 -29.06
CA LYS A 274 13.72 -8.70 -29.48
C LYS A 274 12.30 -9.20 -29.25
N SER A 275 11.56 -8.53 -28.37
CA SER A 275 10.13 -8.77 -28.16
C SER A 275 9.51 -9.09 -29.51
N ARG A 276 8.96 -10.31 -29.67
CA ARG A 276 8.21 -10.70 -30.86
C ARG A 276 6.79 -10.11 -30.77
N LEU A 277 6.73 -8.80 -30.55
CA LEU A 277 5.52 -7.97 -30.57
C LEU A 277 5.93 -6.62 -31.15
#